data_AF-A0A0C9QCD9-F1
#
_entry.id   AF-A0A0C9QCD9-F1
#
_cell.length_a   1.000
_cell.length_b   1.000
_cell.length_c   1.000
_cell.angle_alpha   90.00
_cell.angle_beta   90.00
_cell.angle_gamma   90.00
#
_symmetry.space_group_name_H-M   'P 1'
#
loop_
_entity.id
_entity.type
_entity.pdbx_description
1 polymer ?
#
loop_
_entity_poly.entity_id
_entity_poly.type
_entity_poly.pdbx_seq_one_letter_code
_entity_poly.pdbx_strand_id
1 'polypeptide(L)'
;MINLGKFYEKIQSSRFCFPRMLKNLISGFHVLDEFNLNLEFPEAAAKTEFIEKMRREDKKVFSFSLTDKVDTNLIEKIYEILESIEENDSIVLLGYCLLSQLNVGILYLLGHAFKTLEIEAENDLGVVVTLENFRNRKKMIDNFREIIEAANNARESNKIVISIFPISQLLCACEMYQSILMINHVAIKHVINHIVEKISRSS
;
A
#
# COMPACT_ATOMS: atom_id res chain seq x y z
N MET A 1 -5.19 -12.86 -14.55
CA MET A 1 -5.65 -14.10 -13.88
C MET A 1 -5.49 -13.87 -12.39
N ILE A 2 -6.59 -13.95 -11.65
CA ILE A 2 -6.62 -13.74 -10.20
C ILE A 2 -6.20 -15.03 -9.51
N ASN A 3 -5.18 -14.98 -8.66
CA ASN A 3 -4.70 -16.13 -7.90
C ASN A 3 -5.19 -16.05 -6.45
N LEU A 4 -5.65 -17.20 -5.96
CA LEU A 4 -6.11 -17.39 -4.60
C LEU A 4 -5.08 -18.15 -3.78
N GLY A 5 -4.97 -17.82 -2.51
CA GLY A 5 -4.08 -18.49 -1.56
C GLY A 5 -4.76 -18.76 -0.23
N LYS A 6 -4.10 -19.54 0.61
CA LYS A 6 -4.51 -19.70 2.01
C LYS A 6 -4.40 -18.34 2.71
N PHE A 7 -5.30 -18.09 3.66
CA PHE A 7 -5.18 -16.95 4.55
C PHE A 7 -3.82 -16.98 5.27
N TYR A 8 -3.20 -15.81 5.40
CA TYR A 8 -2.03 -15.59 6.23
C TYR A 8 -2.21 -14.24 6.92
N GLU A 9 -1.83 -14.17 8.20
CA GLU A 9 -2.05 -12.97 9.00
C GLU A 9 -1.02 -11.88 8.70
N LYS A 10 0.25 -12.26 8.51
CA LYS A 10 1.39 -11.33 8.40
C LYS A 10 2.20 -11.53 7.12
N ILE A 11 2.72 -10.45 6.55
CA ILE A 11 3.61 -10.52 5.39
C ILE A 11 4.97 -11.06 5.82
N GLN A 12 5.25 -12.33 5.53
CA GLN A 12 6.51 -13.00 5.91
C GLN A 12 7.58 -12.99 4.82
N SER A 13 7.20 -12.71 3.58
CA SER A 13 8.13 -12.61 2.45
C SER A 13 7.62 -11.60 1.43
N SER A 14 8.56 -11.01 0.68
CA SER A 14 8.25 -10.06 -0.38
C SER A 14 9.26 -10.21 -1.51
N ARG A 15 8.80 -10.15 -2.76
CA ARG A 15 9.66 -10.02 -3.94
C ARG A 15 10.07 -8.57 -4.21
N PHE A 16 9.44 -7.64 -3.51
CA PHE A 16 9.58 -6.18 -3.66
C PHE A 16 10.41 -5.57 -2.54
N CYS A 17 11.06 -6.39 -1.71
CA CYS A 17 11.91 -5.97 -0.61
C CYS A 17 12.99 -7.02 -0.36
N PHE A 18 14.17 -6.59 0.11
CA PHE A 18 15.21 -7.56 0.47
C PHE A 18 14.82 -8.30 1.76
N PRO A 19 15.07 -9.63 1.84
CA PRO A 19 14.67 -10.42 3.00
C PRO A 19 15.16 -9.84 4.33
N ARG A 20 16.38 -9.29 4.36
CA ARG A 20 16.95 -8.64 5.55
C ARG A 20 16.18 -7.38 5.95
N MET A 21 15.76 -6.56 4.99
CA MET A 21 15.00 -5.33 5.27
C MET A 21 13.60 -5.66 5.78
N LEU A 22 12.92 -6.62 5.15
CA LEU A 22 11.62 -7.09 5.65
C LEU A 22 11.74 -7.69 7.06
N LYS A 23 12.78 -8.49 7.32
CA LYS A 23 13.03 -9.05 8.65
C LYS A 23 13.21 -7.94 9.69
N ASN A 24 13.95 -6.88 9.37
CA ASN A 24 14.10 -5.74 10.28
C ASN A 24 12.75 -5.10 10.60
N LEU A 25 11.90 -4.86 9.59
CA LEU A 25 10.55 -4.31 9.78
C LEU A 25 9.71 -5.18 10.73
N ILE A 26 9.65 -6.48 10.46
CA ILE A 26 8.91 -7.44 11.28
C ILE A 26 9.45 -7.43 12.72
N SER A 27 10.78 -7.50 12.89
CA SER A 27 11.40 -7.43 14.21
C SER A 27 11.08 -6.12 14.94
N GLY A 28 11.01 -4.99 14.23
CA GLY A 28 10.58 -3.71 14.81
C GLY A 28 9.17 -3.78 15.38
N PHE A 29 8.21 -4.34 14.64
CA PHE A 29 6.85 -4.53 15.15
C PHE A 29 6.79 -5.48 16.35
N HIS A 30 7.58 -6.55 16.34
CA HIS A 30 7.67 -7.44 17.50
C HIS A 30 8.18 -6.73 18.76
N VAL A 31 9.17 -5.84 18.63
CA VAL A 31 9.66 -5.06 19.78
C VAL A 31 8.57 -4.09 20.29
N LEU A 32 7.82 -3.44 19.40
CA LEU A 32 6.69 -2.62 19.82
C LEU A 32 5.67 -3.42 20.64
N ASP A 33 5.32 -4.63 20.17
CA ASP A 33 4.42 -5.54 20.88
C ASP A 33 4.97 -5.92 22.27
N GLU A 34 6.28 -6.23 22.39
CA GLU A 34 6.94 -6.56 23.66
C GLU A 34 6.89 -5.41 24.68
N PHE A 35 7.00 -4.16 24.22
CA PHE A 35 6.90 -2.97 25.06
C PHE A 35 5.46 -2.47 25.22
N ASN A 36 4.46 -3.17 24.65
CA ASN A 36 3.06 -2.75 24.60
C ASN A 36 2.88 -1.32 24.04
N LEU A 37 3.68 -0.98 23.03
CA LEU A 37 3.65 0.30 22.33
C LEU A 37 2.90 0.13 21.00
N ASN A 38 2.10 1.13 20.65
CA ASN A 38 1.48 1.20 19.32
C ASN A 38 2.17 2.27 18.46
N LEU A 39 2.55 1.92 17.23
CA LEU A 39 3.08 2.88 16.27
C LEU A 39 1.94 3.39 15.38
N GLU A 40 1.59 4.66 15.55
CA GLU A 40 0.78 5.37 14.57
C GLU A 40 1.72 5.95 13.51
N PHE A 41 1.72 5.33 12.33
CA PHE A 41 2.52 5.79 11.21
C PHE A 41 1.71 5.72 9.90
N PRO A 42 1.60 6.82 9.13
CA PRO A 42 2.15 8.17 9.37
C PRO A 42 1.70 8.84 10.68
N GLU A 43 2.54 9.69 11.26
CA GLU A 43 2.18 10.44 12.48
C GLU A 43 1.02 11.41 12.21
N ALA A 44 0.11 11.57 13.19
CA ALA A 44 -1.09 12.38 13.02
C ALA A 44 -0.81 13.83 12.59
N ALA A 45 0.21 14.48 13.18
CA ALA A 45 0.56 15.86 12.85
C ALA A 45 1.07 16.01 11.41
N ALA A 46 2.05 15.19 11.01
CA ALA A 46 2.60 15.17 9.65
C ALA A 46 1.52 14.85 8.62
N LYS A 47 0.65 13.88 8.94
CA LYS A 47 -0.49 13.49 8.12
C LYS A 47 -1.46 14.66 7.90
N THR A 48 -1.85 15.38 8.95
CA THR A 48 -2.76 16.52 8.84
C THR A 48 -2.16 17.63 7.97
N GLU A 49 -0.89 17.99 8.19
CA GLU A 49 -0.21 18.99 7.38
C GLU A 49 -0.17 18.60 5.90
N PHE A 50 0.17 17.33 5.62
CA PHE A 50 0.23 16.81 4.26
C PHE A 50 -1.14 16.80 3.58
N ILE A 51 -2.21 16.39 4.28
CA ILE A 51 -3.57 16.42 3.74
C ILE A 51 -4.01 17.83 3.38
N GLU A 52 -3.72 18.82 4.24
CA GLU A 52 -4.05 20.22 3.94
C GLU A 52 -3.24 20.77 2.76
N LYS A 53 -1.98 20.35 2.60
CA LYS A 53 -1.17 20.68 1.42
C LYS A 53 -1.79 20.10 0.15
N MET A 54 -2.09 18.81 0.14
CA MET A 54 -2.68 18.13 -1.04
C MET A 54 -4.07 18.68 -1.40
N ARG A 55 -4.88 19.06 -0.40
CA ARG A 55 -6.16 19.72 -0.65
C ARG A 55 -6.00 21.03 -1.41
N ARG A 56 -4.96 21.82 -1.13
CA ARG A 56 -4.66 23.06 -1.88
C ARG A 56 -4.21 22.79 -3.32
N GLU A 57 -3.71 21.58 -3.59
CA GLU A 57 -3.35 21.11 -4.93
C GLU A 57 -4.52 20.38 -5.62
N ASP A 58 -5.74 20.44 -5.07
CA ASP A 58 -6.93 19.75 -5.58
C ASP A 58 -6.78 18.22 -5.67
N LYS A 59 -6.02 17.64 -4.74
CA LYS A 59 -5.78 16.19 -4.62
C LYS A 59 -6.55 15.60 -3.44
N LYS A 60 -7.27 14.51 -3.69
CA LYS A 60 -7.98 13.74 -2.65
C LYS A 60 -7.03 12.75 -1.98
N VAL A 61 -6.87 12.83 -0.66
CA VAL A 61 -5.94 11.95 0.08
C VAL A 61 -6.69 10.81 0.76
N PHE A 62 -6.22 9.59 0.54
CA PHE A 62 -6.71 8.37 1.19
C PHE A 62 -5.58 7.74 1.98
N SER A 63 -5.79 7.54 3.28
CA SER A 63 -4.74 7.10 4.19
C SER A 63 -4.86 5.63 4.56
N PHE A 64 -3.72 4.96 4.57
CA PHE A 64 -3.54 3.57 4.97
C PHE A 64 -2.63 3.53 6.19
N SER A 65 -2.99 2.71 7.16
CA SER A 65 -2.14 2.49 8.34
C SER A 65 -1.08 1.46 8.01
N LEU A 66 0.17 1.76 8.37
CA LEU A 66 1.24 0.78 8.26
C LEU A 66 1.09 -0.28 9.34
N THR A 67 1.04 -1.55 8.92
CA THR A 67 1.02 -2.73 9.81
C THR A 67 1.73 -3.89 9.12
N ASP A 68 2.21 -4.86 9.91
CA ASP A 68 2.71 -6.13 9.40
C ASP A 68 1.59 -7.10 8.97
N LYS A 69 0.33 -6.77 9.29
CA LYS A 69 -0.84 -7.57 8.97
C LYS A 69 -1.34 -7.38 7.54
N VAL A 70 -1.93 -8.43 6.99
CA VAL A 70 -2.64 -8.36 5.71
C VAL A 70 -3.93 -7.58 5.86
N ASP A 71 -4.11 -6.54 5.05
CA ASP A 71 -5.39 -5.84 4.94
C ASP A 71 -6.35 -6.64 4.04
N THR A 72 -7.22 -7.44 4.66
CA THR A 72 -8.20 -8.26 3.95
C THR A 72 -9.25 -7.46 3.20
N ASN A 73 -9.39 -6.17 3.52
CA ASN A 73 -10.37 -5.27 2.97
C ASN A 73 -9.75 -4.29 1.94
N LEU A 74 -8.48 -4.51 1.56
CA LEU A 74 -7.77 -3.63 0.65
C LEU A 74 -8.50 -3.45 -0.68
N ILE A 75 -9.05 -4.53 -1.23
CA ILE A 75 -9.74 -4.52 -2.52
C ILE A 75 -11.00 -3.66 -2.43
N GLU A 76 -11.81 -3.85 -1.39
CA GLU A 76 -13.02 -3.06 -1.15
C GLU A 76 -12.69 -1.58 -0.94
N LYS A 77 -11.70 -1.27 -0.08
CA LYS A 77 -11.27 0.11 0.16
C LYS A 77 -10.87 0.81 -1.14
N ILE A 78 -10.09 0.14 -1.99
CA ILE A 78 -9.68 0.74 -3.27
C ILE A 78 -10.87 0.90 -4.22
N TYR A 79 -11.82 -0.06 -4.23
CA TYR A 79 -13.04 0.09 -5.01
C TYR A 79 -13.91 1.26 -4.53
N GLU A 80 -14.11 1.41 -3.23
CA GLU A 80 -14.83 2.55 -2.64
C GLU A 80 -14.16 3.89 -3.01
N ILE A 81 -12.82 3.93 -2.97
CA ILE A 81 -12.06 5.10 -3.44
C ILE A 81 -12.39 5.40 -4.91
N LEU A 82 -12.32 4.40 -5.78
CA LEU A 82 -12.62 4.56 -7.21
C LEU A 82 -14.07 4.99 -7.48
N GLU A 83 -15.03 4.53 -6.67
CA GLU A 83 -16.42 4.98 -6.77
C GLU A 83 -16.59 6.44 -6.35
N SER A 84 -15.79 6.91 -5.37
CA SER A 84 -15.86 8.28 -4.82
C SER A 84 -15.18 9.37 -5.66
N ILE A 85 -14.50 8.99 -6.74
CA ILE A 85 -13.77 9.92 -7.62
C ILE A 85 -14.34 9.95 -9.03
N GLU A 86 -14.20 11.10 -9.68
CA GLU A 86 -14.66 11.38 -11.03
C GLU A 86 -13.50 11.41 -12.04
N GLU A 87 -13.82 11.44 -13.34
CA GLU A 87 -12.78 11.60 -14.35
C GLU A 87 -12.01 12.92 -14.17
N ASN A 88 -10.71 12.86 -14.42
CA ASN A 88 -9.72 13.91 -14.21
C ASN A 88 -9.37 14.21 -12.74
N ASP A 89 -10.02 13.59 -11.76
CA ASP A 89 -9.60 13.70 -10.36
C ASP A 89 -8.18 13.19 -10.17
N SER A 90 -7.47 13.77 -9.20
CA SER A 90 -6.17 13.31 -8.74
C SER A 90 -6.26 12.84 -7.29
N ILE A 91 -5.61 11.73 -6.99
CA ILE A 91 -5.64 11.11 -5.66
C ILE A 91 -4.24 10.84 -5.12
N VAL A 92 -4.14 10.77 -3.81
CA VAL A 92 -2.92 10.35 -3.10
C VAL A 92 -3.24 9.21 -2.16
N LEU A 93 -2.53 8.09 -2.28
CA LEU A 93 -2.59 6.98 -1.33
C LEU A 93 -1.42 7.14 -0.35
N LEU A 94 -1.73 7.62 0.84
CA LEU A 94 -0.78 7.89 1.91
C LEU A 94 -0.58 6.64 2.77
N GLY A 95 0.66 6.20 2.99
CA GLY A 95 0.97 5.01 3.77
C GLY A 95 0.68 3.69 3.04
N TYR A 96 0.55 3.72 1.71
CA TYR A 96 0.18 2.54 0.92
C TYR A 96 1.30 1.49 0.93
N CYS A 97 1.02 0.29 1.43
CA CYS A 97 2.02 -0.78 1.52
C CYS A 97 2.35 -1.38 0.13
N LEU A 98 3.63 -1.50 -0.22
CA LEU A 98 4.09 -2.07 -1.50
C LEU A 98 4.87 -3.39 -1.32
N LEU A 99 4.62 -4.12 -0.23
CA LEU A 99 5.33 -5.36 0.08
C LEU A 99 4.66 -6.60 -0.49
N SER A 100 3.34 -6.59 -0.70
CA SER A 100 2.60 -7.74 -1.21
C SER A 100 2.42 -7.69 -2.74
N GLN A 101 2.30 -8.86 -3.38
CA GLN A 101 2.02 -8.94 -4.81
C GLN A 101 0.62 -8.42 -5.16
N LEU A 102 -0.36 -8.54 -4.26
CA LEU A 102 -1.67 -7.95 -4.44
C LEU A 102 -1.58 -6.42 -4.49
N ASN A 103 -0.90 -5.80 -3.53
CA ASN A 103 -0.78 -4.35 -3.44
C ASN A 103 -0.07 -3.78 -4.66
N VAL A 104 1.04 -4.38 -5.07
CA VAL A 104 1.76 -3.96 -6.30
C VAL A 104 0.91 -4.19 -7.55
N GLY A 105 0.15 -5.29 -7.60
CA GLY A 105 -0.77 -5.55 -8.70
C GLY A 105 -1.91 -4.53 -8.79
N ILE A 106 -2.48 -4.12 -7.66
CA ILE A 106 -3.49 -3.05 -7.59
C ILE A 106 -2.87 -1.74 -8.07
N LEU A 107 -1.69 -1.38 -7.57
CA LEU A 107 -1.00 -0.18 -8.01
C LEU A 107 -0.73 -0.19 -9.52
N TYR A 108 -0.34 -1.35 -10.07
CA TYR A 108 -0.14 -1.52 -11.49
C TYR A 108 -1.44 -1.22 -12.28
N LEU A 109 -2.60 -1.71 -11.83
CA LEU A 109 -3.89 -1.35 -12.44
C LEU A 109 -4.16 0.15 -12.36
N LEU A 110 -3.98 0.75 -11.19
CA LEU A 110 -4.20 2.18 -10.99
C LEU A 110 -3.28 3.00 -11.90
N GLY A 111 -2.00 2.62 -12.06
CA GLY A 111 -1.08 3.29 -12.98
C GLY A 111 -1.55 3.31 -14.44
N HIS A 112 -2.37 2.35 -14.87
CA HIS A 112 -2.99 2.35 -16.22
C HIS A 112 -4.29 3.16 -16.31
N ALA A 113 -4.92 3.47 -15.17
CA ALA A 113 -6.11 4.31 -15.09
C ALA A 113 -5.81 5.80 -15.00
N PHE A 114 -4.64 6.18 -14.49
CA PHE A 114 -4.29 7.59 -14.30
C PHE A 114 -3.31 8.03 -15.39
N LYS A 115 -3.24 9.34 -15.64
CA LYS A 115 -2.27 9.89 -16.60
C LYS A 115 -0.84 9.75 -16.09
N THR A 116 -0.65 9.96 -14.79
CA THR A 116 0.65 9.90 -14.12
C THR A 116 0.53 9.09 -12.84
N LEU A 117 1.62 8.39 -12.52
CA LEU A 117 1.83 7.66 -11.28
C LEU A 117 3.21 8.06 -10.76
N GLU A 118 3.24 8.62 -9.56
CA GLU A 118 4.45 8.94 -8.83
C GLU A 118 4.45 8.19 -7.50
N ILE A 119 5.61 7.70 -7.10
CA ILE A 119 5.77 6.95 -5.86
C ILE A 119 7.00 7.51 -5.16
N GLU A 120 6.82 7.92 -3.91
CA GLU A 120 7.86 8.52 -3.10
C GLU A 120 7.89 7.86 -1.72
N ALA A 121 9.05 7.93 -1.07
CA ALA A 121 9.22 7.54 0.33
C ALA A 121 9.57 8.80 1.12
N GLU A 122 8.70 9.14 2.06
CA GLU A 122 8.77 10.34 2.89
C GLU A 122 9.01 9.95 4.35
N ASN A 123 9.86 10.71 5.04
CA ASN A 123 10.36 10.36 6.38
C ASN A 123 9.24 10.09 7.38
N ASP A 124 8.24 10.97 7.42
CA ASP A 124 7.17 10.95 8.43
C ASP A 124 5.83 10.42 7.88
N LEU A 125 5.82 10.09 6.60
CA LEU A 125 4.63 9.71 5.84
C LEU A 125 4.73 8.31 5.21
N GLY A 126 5.92 7.71 5.22
CA GLY A 126 6.16 6.41 4.61
C GLY A 126 6.03 6.48 3.10
N VAL A 127 5.35 5.49 2.51
CA VAL A 127 5.12 5.47 1.07
C VAL A 127 3.97 6.41 0.71
N VAL A 128 4.24 7.33 -0.21
CA VAL A 128 3.25 8.23 -0.80
C VAL A 128 3.10 7.87 -2.27
N VAL A 129 1.88 7.54 -2.68
CA VAL A 129 1.55 7.26 -4.08
C VAL A 129 0.66 8.38 -4.60
N THR A 130 1.11 9.12 -5.60
CA THR A 130 0.33 10.17 -6.26
C THR A 130 -0.13 9.68 -7.62
N LEU A 131 -1.42 9.77 -7.88
CA LEU A 131 -2.08 9.32 -9.11
C LEU A 131 -2.86 10.51 -9.68
N GLU A 132 -2.42 11.06 -10.81
CA GLU A 132 -3.05 12.28 -11.35
C GLU A 132 -3.87 12.03 -12.61
N ASN A 133 -4.97 12.77 -12.71
CA ASN A 133 -5.91 12.77 -13.83
C ASN A 133 -6.46 11.36 -14.12
N PHE A 134 -7.44 10.94 -13.33
CA PHE A 134 -8.14 9.67 -13.52
C PHE A 134 -8.81 9.58 -14.89
N ARG A 135 -8.63 8.46 -15.56
CA ARG A 135 -9.15 8.18 -16.91
C ARG A 135 -9.82 6.81 -16.93
N ASN A 136 -10.70 6.61 -17.91
CA ASN A 136 -11.34 5.33 -18.17
C ASN A 136 -12.12 4.80 -16.94
N ARG A 137 -12.82 5.69 -16.22
CA ARG A 137 -13.47 5.36 -14.93
C ARG A 137 -14.33 4.10 -15.02
N LYS A 138 -15.20 4.02 -16.03
CA LYS A 138 -16.08 2.87 -16.25
C LYS A 138 -15.32 1.55 -16.32
N LYS A 139 -14.27 1.50 -17.14
CA LYS A 139 -13.44 0.28 -17.31
C LYS A 139 -12.76 -0.11 -16.00
N MET A 140 -12.26 0.87 -15.24
CA MET A 140 -11.60 0.60 -13.97
C MET A 140 -12.58 0.07 -12.91
N ILE A 141 -13.77 0.65 -12.83
CA ILE A 141 -14.86 0.17 -11.97
C ILE A 141 -15.26 -1.27 -12.33
N ASP A 142 -15.43 -1.56 -13.62
CA ASP A 142 -15.80 -2.90 -14.08
C ASP A 142 -14.70 -3.94 -13.75
N ASN A 143 -13.42 -3.59 -13.95
CA ASN A 143 -12.30 -4.45 -13.54
C ASN A 143 -12.31 -4.75 -12.03
N PHE A 144 -12.56 -3.75 -11.19
CA PHE A 144 -12.58 -3.96 -9.75
C PHE A 144 -13.81 -4.73 -9.27
N ARG A 145 -14.95 -4.64 -9.96
CA ARG A 145 -16.11 -5.50 -9.69
C ARG A 145 -15.76 -6.98 -9.86
N GLU A 146 -15.05 -7.34 -10.94
CA GLU A 146 -14.58 -8.70 -11.15
C GLU A 146 -13.62 -9.16 -10.03
N ILE A 147 -12.74 -8.26 -9.58
CA ILE A 147 -11.79 -8.55 -8.49
C ILE A 147 -12.53 -8.72 -7.15
N ILE A 148 -13.54 -7.91 -6.86
CA ILE A 148 -14.39 -8.03 -5.66
C ILE A 148 -15.15 -9.34 -5.68
N GLU A 149 -15.75 -9.71 -6.81
CA GLU A 149 -16.46 -10.98 -6.95
C GLU A 149 -15.53 -12.16 -6.66
N ALA A 150 -14.32 -12.14 -7.25
CA ALA A 150 -13.31 -13.14 -6.96
C ALA A 150 -12.88 -13.16 -5.48
N ALA A 151 -12.78 -11.99 -4.83
CA ALA A 151 -12.45 -11.89 -3.40
C ALA A 151 -13.56 -12.45 -2.51
N ASN A 152 -14.82 -12.17 -2.81
CA ASN A 152 -15.97 -12.70 -2.08
C ASN A 152 -16.05 -14.22 -2.21
N ASN A 153 -15.93 -14.75 -3.42
CA ASN A 153 -15.89 -16.20 -3.67
C ASN A 153 -14.71 -16.88 -2.95
N ALA A 154 -13.56 -16.20 -2.86
CA ALA A 154 -12.40 -16.72 -2.13
C ALA A 154 -12.68 -16.82 -0.62
N ARG A 155 -13.34 -15.81 -0.04
CA ARG A 155 -13.70 -15.78 1.40
C ARG A 155 -14.63 -16.93 1.77
N GLU A 156 -15.61 -17.26 0.92
CA GLU A 156 -16.50 -18.42 1.12
C GLU A 156 -15.72 -19.74 1.24
N SER A 157 -14.56 -19.83 0.59
CA SER A 157 -13.66 -20.99 0.63
C SER A 157 -12.51 -20.85 1.63
N ASN A 158 -12.57 -19.91 2.58
CA ASN A 158 -11.50 -19.57 3.53
C ASN A 158 -10.14 -19.30 2.87
N LYS A 159 -10.18 -18.64 1.71
CA LYS A 159 -9.03 -18.19 0.93
C LYS A 159 -9.03 -16.68 0.80
N ILE A 160 -7.89 -16.14 0.37
CA ILE A 160 -7.74 -14.73 0.03
C ILE A 160 -7.16 -14.57 -1.36
N VAL A 161 -7.42 -13.42 -1.99
CA VAL A 161 -6.73 -13.03 -3.22
C VAL A 161 -5.28 -12.68 -2.86
N ILE A 162 -4.32 -13.36 -3.48
CA ILE A 162 -2.88 -13.11 -3.23
C ILE A 162 -2.24 -12.30 -4.35
N SER A 163 -2.83 -12.32 -5.55
CA SER A 163 -2.37 -11.52 -6.69
C SER A 163 -3.42 -11.44 -7.77
N ILE A 164 -3.47 -10.32 -8.49
CA ILE A 164 -4.32 -10.14 -9.68
C ILE A 164 -3.54 -10.22 -11.01
N PHE A 165 -2.20 -10.17 -10.94
CA PHE A 165 -1.29 -10.43 -12.04
C PHE A 165 -0.22 -11.47 -11.68
N PRO A 166 0.30 -12.22 -12.67
CA PRO A 166 1.49 -13.03 -12.49
C PRO A 166 2.68 -12.18 -12.03
N ILE A 167 3.52 -12.76 -11.15
CA ILE A 167 4.70 -12.04 -10.64
C ILE A 167 5.66 -11.66 -11.76
N SER A 168 5.81 -12.51 -12.78
CA SER A 168 6.66 -12.24 -13.94
C SER A 168 6.25 -10.96 -14.67
N GLN A 169 4.94 -10.71 -14.81
CA GLN A 169 4.45 -9.48 -15.44
C GLN A 169 4.83 -8.23 -14.64
N LEU A 170 4.74 -8.30 -13.31
CA LEU A 170 5.12 -7.20 -12.43
C LEU A 170 6.64 -6.98 -12.38
N LEU A 171 7.44 -8.06 -12.47
CA LEU A 171 8.90 -7.99 -12.49
C LEU A 171 9.46 -7.51 -13.84
N CYS A 172 8.78 -7.83 -14.95
CA CYS A 172 9.20 -7.41 -16.29
C CYS A 172 9.02 -5.90 -16.52
N ALA A 173 8.18 -5.23 -15.73
CA ALA A 173 8.10 -3.77 -15.68
C ALA A 173 9.33 -3.20 -14.96
N CYS A 174 10.51 -3.35 -15.57
CA CYS A 174 11.82 -3.20 -14.92
C CYS A 174 11.98 -1.89 -14.15
N GLU A 175 11.52 -0.77 -14.71
CA GLU A 175 11.62 0.55 -14.07
C GLU A 175 10.74 0.64 -12.82
N MET A 176 9.47 0.24 -12.92
CA MET A 176 8.55 0.23 -11.78
C MET A 176 9.03 -0.71 -10.68
N TYR A 177 9.53 -1.90 -11.03
CA TYR A 177 10.02 -2.87 -10.06
C TYR A 177 11.20 -2.34 -9.25
N GLN A 178 12.22 -1.77 -9.89
CA GLN A 178 13.40 -1.24 -9.20
C GLN A 178 13.04 -0.06 -8.31
N SER A 179 12.17 0.83 -8.80
CA SER A 179 11.67 1.97 -8.00
C SER A 179 10.92 1.49 -6.75
N ILE A 180 10.00 0.54 -6.88
CA ILE A 180 9.27 -0.03 -5.72
C ILE A 180 10.25 -0.65 -4.72
N LEU A 181 11.27 -1.37 -5.20
CA LEU A 181 12.25 -2.02 -4.33
C LEU A 181 13.05 -1.00 -3.50
N MET A 182 13.52 0.07 -4.14
CA MET A 182 14.22 1.17 -3.46
C MET A 182 13.31 1.91 -2.47
N ILE A 183 12.10 2.27 -2.90
CA ILE A 183 11.10 2.97 -2.07
C ILE A 183 10.76 2.16 -0.83
N ASN A 184 10.53 0.85 -0.97
CA ASN A 184 10.28 -0.03 0.17
C ASN A 184 11.45 -0.04 1.17
N HIS A 185 12.70 -0.05 0.69
CA HIS A 185 13.86 -0.04 1.59
C HIS A 185 13.98 1.27 2.35
N VAL A 186 13.77 2.39 1.66
CA VAL A 186 13.80 3.73 2.26
C VAL A 186 12.67 3.89 3.28
N ALA A 187 11.44 3.56 2.90
CA ALA A 187 10.28 3.59 3.80
C ALA A 187 10.47 2.72 5.05
N ILE A 188 10.97 1.48 4.90
CA ILE A 188 11.29 0.61 6.03
C ILE A 188 12.33 1.25 6.96
N LYS A 189 13.38 1.87 6.40
CA LYS A 189 14.41 2.54 7.20
C LYS A 189 13.81 3.67 8.03
N HIS A 190 12.93 4.49 7.45
CA HIS A 190 12.24 5.55 8.19
C HIS A 190 11.38 4.98 9.32
N VAL A 191 10.57 3.96 9.03
CA VAL A 191 9.73 3.30 10.04
C VAL A 191 10.55 2.74 11.19
N ILE A 192 11.68 2.08 10.91
CA ILE A 192 12.57 1.57 11.96
C ILE A 192 13.12 2.69 12.83
N ASN A 193 13.52 3.82 12.23
CA ASN A 193 13.98 4.97 13.02
C ASN A 193 12.88 5.48 13.95
N HIS A 194 11.64 5.60 13.46
CA HIS A 194 10.48 5.98 14.26
C HIS A 194 10.21 5.00 15.41
N ILE A 195 10.36 3.69 15.17
CA ILE A 195 10.25 2.66 16.22
C ILE A 195 11.33 2.87 17.30
N VAL A 196 12.59 3.07 16.90
CA VAL A 196 13.70 3.29 17.83
C VAL A 196 13.49 4.55 18.67
N GLU A 197 13.05 5.63 18.05
CA GLU A 197 12.72 6.88 18.75
C GLU A 197 11.60 6.69 19.76
N LYS A 198 10.53 5.96 19.37
CA LYS A 198 9.40 5.71 20.24
C LYS A 198 9.77 4.91 21.49
N ILE A 199 10.61 3.88 21.32
CA ILE A 199 11.14 3.08 22.43
C ILE A 199 12.01 3.95 23.34
N SER A 200 12.87 4.78 22.75
CA SER A 200 13.79 5.67 23.48
C SER A 200 13.05 6.73 24.32
N ARG A 201 11.87 7.19 23.88
CA ARG A 201 11.02 8.13 24.63
C ARG A 201 10.20 7.46 25.75
N SER A 202 10.13 6.14 25.76
CA SER A 202 9.32 5.34 26.69
C SER A 202 10.17 4.64 27.77
N SER A 203 11.51 4.75 27.67
CA SER A 203 12.50 4.29 28.66
C SER A 203 12.93 5.42 29.57
#